data_AF-A0A4Y9RZE9-F1
#
_entry.id   AF-A0A4Y9RZE9-F1
#
_cell.length_a   1.000
_cell.length_b   1.000
_cell.length_c   1.000
_cell.angle_alpha   90.00
_cell.angle_beta   90.00
_cell.angle_gamma   90.00
#
_symmetry.space_group_name_H-M   'P 1'
#
loop_
_entity.id
_entity.type
_entity.pdbx_description
1 polymer ?
#
loop_
_entity_poly.entity_id
_entity_poly.type
_entity_poly.pdbx_seq_one_letter_code
_entity_poly.pdbx_strand_id
1 'polypeptide(L)'
;MTKVETEDGMGHGPIQLWPLWRRLKALFPVWSLIPSSFYTPGAWGYAGVDFVSGFRRNPSTLKTFDLLDGVDEAGFEALYALANLNARRQDQILRFVIICYLTAPLSILALMAELAGDSLLSFTRTHMWEVISLLVAVGLGPITYMMSQWRSRQIIGVLDLVRIERVQASARSIA
;
A
#
# COMPACT_ATOMS: atom_id res chain seq x y z
N MET A 1 28.95 -42.06 -33.18
CA MET A 1 29.38 -40.66 -32.98
C MET A 1 28.45 -40.06 -31.94
N THR A 2 28.93 -40.07 -30.71
CA THR A 2 28.21 -39.77 -29.48
C THR A 2 27.95 -38.29 -29.38
N LYS A 3 26.68 -37.87 -29.32
CA LYS A 3 26.34 -36.50 -28.93
C LYS A 3 26.00 -36.55 -27.45
N VAL A 4 26.93 -36.02 -26.67
CA VAL A 4 26.94 -35.89 -25.22
C VAL A 4 25.65 -35.22 -24.75
N GLU A 5 24.98 -35.89 -23.81
CA GLU A 5 23.99 -35.30 -22.91
C GLU A 5 24.64 -34.15 -22.14
N THR A 6 24.06 -32.96 -22.24
CA THR A 6 24.16 -31.97 -21.16
C THR A 6 22.79 -31.87 -20.50
N GLU A 7 22.51 -32.86 -19.65
CA GLU A 7 21.83 -32.59 -18.40
C GLU A 7 22.77 -31.74 -17.55
N ASP A 8 22.54 -30.43 -17.45
CA ASP A 8 22.73 -29.72 -16.18
C ASP A 8 22.03 -28.36 -16.19
N GLY A 9 21.33 -28.07 -15.11
CA GLY A 9 20.51 -26.87 -14.95
C GLY A 9 19.22 -27.20 -14.22
N MET A 10 19.33 -27.54 -12.95
CA MET A 10 18.21 -27.70 -12.01
C MET A 10 17.08 -26.72 -12.32
N GLY A 11 15.95 -27.25 -12.75
CA GLY A 11 14.73 -26.51 -12.99
C GLY A 11 14.19 -25.92 -11.69
N HIS A 12 14.66 -24.74 -11.31
CA HIS A 12 13.83 -23.81 -10.56
C HIS A 12 12.72 -23.40 -11.52
N GLY A 13 11.55 -24.03 -11.38
CA GLY A 13 10.36 -23.65 -12.16
C GLY A 13 10.19 -22.13 -12.14
N PRO A 14 9.67 -21.53 -13.22
CA PRO A 14 9.65 -20.07 -13.37
C PRO A 14 9.04 -19.45 -12.11
N ILE A 15 9.82 -18.58 -11.43
CA ILE A 15 9.40 -17.89 -10.22
C ILE A 15 8.03 -17.28 -10.51
N GLN A 16 6.99 -17.79 -9.83
CA GLN A 16 5.62 -17.33 -10.02
C GLN A 16 5.40 -16.00 -9.27
N LEU A 17 6.18 -14.98 -9.65
CA LEU A 17 6.24 -13.67 -9.02
C LEU A 17 4.87 -12.99 -8.98
N TRP A 18 4.13 -13.02 -10.09
CA TRP A 18 2.82 -12.38 -10.18
C TRP A 18 1.73 -13.07 -9.33
N PRO A 19 1.61 -14.41 -9.33
CA PRO A 19 0.80 -15.12 -8.34
C PRO A 19 1.19 -14.80 -6.89
N LEU A 20 2.48 -14.78 -6.55
CA LEU A 20 2.96 -14.46 -5.21
C LEU A 20 2.59 -13.02 -4.81
N TRP A 21 2.80 -12.06 -5.71
CA TRP A 21 2.41 -10.66 -5.52
C TRP A 21 0.90 -10.50 -5.30
N ARG A 22 0.07 -11.25 -6.04
CA ARG A 22 -1.39 -11.22 -5.85
C ARG A 22 -1.78 -11.73 -4.46
N ARG A 23 -1.18 -12.84 -4.01
CA ARG A 23 -1.41 -13.40 -2.66
C ARG A 23 -0.96 -12.43 -1.58
N LEU A 24 0.23 -11.83 -1.73
CA LEU A 24 0.75 -10.83 -0.80
C LEU A 24 -0.19 -9.64 -0.68
N LYS A 25 -0.58 -9.02 -1.80
CA LYS A 25 -1.50 -7.86 -1.78
C LYS A 25 -2.85 -8.17 -1.15
N ALA A 26 -3.36 -9.39 -1.31
CA ALA A 26 -4.64 -9.79 -0.72
C ALA A 26 -4.62 -9.77 0.81
N LEU A 27 -3.44 -9.87 1.44
CA LEU A 27 -3.27 -9.74 2.90
C LEU A 27 -3.40 -8.28 3.40
N PHE A 28 -3.32 -7.30 2.50
CA PHE A 28 -3.33 -5.86 2.82
C PHE A 28 -4.46 -5.09 2.11
N PRO A 29 -5.75 -5.45 2.32
CA PRO A 29 -6.84 -4.75 1.65
C PRO A 29 -6.99 -3.32 2.16
N VAL A 30 -7.19 -2.35 1.25
CA VAL A 30 -7.33 -0.91 1.56
C VAL A 30 -8.49 -0.67 2.54
N TRP A 31 -9.62 -1.37 2.34
CA TRP A 31 -10.83 -1.25 3.16
C TRP A 31 -10.64 -1.68 4.62
N SER A 32 -9.69 -2.57 4.90
CA SER A 32 -9.43 -3.02 6.27
C SER A 32 -8.77 -1.97 7.16
N LEU A 33 -8.25 -0.87 6.58
CA LEU A 33 -7.65 0.22 7.35
C LEU A 33 -8.68 0.90 8.26
N ILE A 34 -9.89 1.15 7.76
CA ILE A 34 -10.94 1.89 8.47
C ILE A 34 -11.25 1.25 9.83
N PRO A 35 -11.58 -0.05 9.94
CA PRO A 35 -11.78 -0.68 11.24
C PRO A 35 -10.46 -0.93 12.00
N SER A 36 -9.35 -1.24 11.32
CA SER A 36 -8.09 -1.58 12.01
C SER A 36 -7.46 -0.41 12.77
N SER A 37 -7.71 0.83 12.34
CA SER A 37 -7.28 2.05 13.03
C SER A 37 -8.00 2.28 14.36
N PHE A 38 -9.19 1.67 14.56
CA PHE A 38 -9.98 1.81 15.80
C PHE A 38 -9.97 0.57 16.70
N TYR A 39 -9.75 -0.64 16.15
CA TYR A 39 -9.96 -1.90 16.89
C TYR A 39 -8.71 -2.77 17.13
N THR A 40 -7.55 -2.46 16.56
CA THR A 40 -6.36 -3.31 16.75
C THR A 40 -5.59 -2.85 18.00
N PRO A 41 -5.19 -3.72 18.95
CA PRO A 41 -4.36 -3.34 20.11
C PRO A 41 -3.04 -2.67 19.72
N GLY A 42 -2.56 -2.90 18.49
CA GLY A 42 -1.41 -2.21 17.90
C GLY A 42 -1.69 -0.76 17.45
N ALA A 43 -2.94 -0.34 17.28
CA ALA A 43 -3.36 1.03 16.91
C ALA A 43 -2.86 2.07 17.93
N TRP A 44 -2.79 1.68 19.21
CA TRP A 44 -2.27 2.52 20.30
C TRP A 44 -0.73 2.46 20.43
N GLY A 45 -0.07 1.49 19.80
CA GLY A 45 1.38 1.47 19.60
C GLY A 45 1.86 2.47 18.53
N TYR A 46 0.97 2.92 17.64
CA TYR A 46 1.25 4.03 16.69
C TYR A 46 1.42 5.38 17.40
N ALA A 47 1.02 5.50 18.66
CA ALA A 47 1.22 6.69 19.50
C ALA A 47 2.42 6.56 20.47
N GLY A 48 3.18 5.46 20.39
CA GLY A 48 4.36 5.18 21.21
C GLY A 48 5.68 5.19 20.43
N VAL A 49 6.79 4.95 21.13
CA VAL A 49 8.16 4.94 20.54
C VAL A 49 8.46 3.65 19.75
N ASP A 50 7.77 2.55 20.04
CA ASP A 50 7.99 1.24 19.40
C ASP A 50 6.80 0.80 18.54
N PHE A 51 6.88 1.17 17.27
CA PHE A 51 5.93 0.75 16.26
C PHE A 51 6.20 -0.67 15.72
N VAL A 52 7.45 -1.12 15.78
CA VAL A 52 7.93 -2.33 15.11
C VAL A 52 7.43 -3.59 15.82
N SER A 53 7.41 -3.60 17.14
CA SER A 53 6.92 -4.75 17.92
C SER A 53 5.44 -5.03 17.67
N GLY A 54 4.60 -3.99 17.57
CA GLY A 54 3.18 -4.13 17.23
C GLY A 54 3.00 -4.60 15.79
N PHE A 55 3.78 -4.04 14.88
CA PHE A 55 3.76 -4.40 13.47
C PHE A 55 4.17 -5.85 13.20
N ARG A 56 5.15 -6.38 13.96
CA ARG A 56 5.57 -7.80 13.91
C ARG A 56 4.47 -8.77 14.31
N ARG A 57 3.64 -8.41 15.31
CA ARG A 57 2.56 -9.26 15.84
C ARG A 57 1.26 -9.17 15.03
N ASN A 58 1.19 -8.30 14.04
CA ASN A 58 -0.03 -8.11 13.25
C ASN A 58 -0.38 -9.39 12.45
N PRO A 59 -1.64 -9.85 12.46
CA PRO A 59 -2.07 -11.02 11.67
C PRO A 59 -1.70 -10.96 10.19
N SER A 60 -1.71 -9.79 9.54
CA SER A 60 -1.28 -9.67 8.13
C SER A 60 0.22 -9.89 7.96
N THR A 61 1.01 -9.46 8.94
CA THR A 61 2.45 -9.66 8.98
C THR A 61 2.76 -11.14 9.15
N LEU A 62 2.16 -11.80 10.15
CA LEU A 62 2.34 -13.24 10.39
C LEU A 62 1.99 -14.08 9.15
N LYS A 63 0.84 -13.81 8.52
CA LYS A 63 0.46 -14.48 7.26
C LYS A 63 1.43 -14.21 6.11
N THR A 64 2.13 -13.08 6.13
CA THR A 64 3.16 -12.78 5.14
C THR A 64 4.44 -13.59 5.42
N PHE A 65 4.82 -13.76 6.69
CA PHE A 65 5.89 -14.69 7.07
C PHE A 65 5.57 -16.10 6.57
N ASP A 66 4.36 -16.60 6.85
CA ASP A 66 3.93 -17.93 6.38
C ASP A 66 3.91 -18.03 4.84
N LEU A 67 3.47 -16.97 4.15
CA LEU A 67 3.45 -16.93 2.67
C LEU A 67 4.84 -16.96 2.05
N LEU A 68 5.83 -16.40 2.75
CA LEU A 68 7.21 -16.29 2.28
C LEU A 68 8.13 -17.37 2.85
N ASP A 69 7.59 -18.31 3.63
CA ASP A 69 8.32 -19.47 4.08
C ASP A 69 8.69 -20.35 2.87
N GLY A 70 9.94 -20.80 2.81
CA GLY A 70 10.47 -21.56 1.67
C GLY A 70 10.65 -20.80 0.36
N VAL A 71 10.38 -19.48 0.29
CA VAL A 71 10.71 -18.67 -0.89
C VAL A 71 12.21 -18.41 -0.94
N ASP A 72 12.84 -18.80 -2.05
CA ASP A 72 14.26 -18.61 -2.33
C ASP A 72 14.65 -17.12 -2.33
N GLU A 73 15.94 -16.84 -2.14
CA GLU A 73 16.42 -15.47 -2.02
C GLU A 73 16.19 -14.65 -3.30
N ALA A 74 16.38 -15.27 -4.48
CA ALA A 74 16.15 -14.59 -5.75
C ALA A 74 14.65 -14.24 -5.95
N GLY A 75 13.74 -15.14 -5.59
CA GLY A 75 12.30 -14.88 -5.60
C GLY A 75 11.89 -13.78 -4.61
N PHE A 76 12.48 -13.77 -3.42
CA PHE A 76 12.24 -12.74 -2.42
C PHE A 76 12.74 -11.36 -2.89
N GLU A 77 13.95 -11.26 -3.44
CA GLU A 77 14.50 -10.00 -3.96
C GLU A 77 13.67 -9.45 -5.14
N ALA A 78 13.19 -10.31 -6.03
CA ALA A 78 12.30 -9.91 -7.12
C ALA A 78 10.97 -9.36 -6.58
N LEU A 79 10.39 -9.99 -5.56
CA LEU A 79 9.18 -9.52 -4.88
C LEU A 79 9.40 -8.19 -4.17
N TYR A 80 10.53 -8.04 -3.49
CA TYR A 80 10.93 -6.81 -2.82
C TYR A 80 11.12 -5.65 -3.80
N ALA A 81 11.77 -5.90 -4.94
CA ALA A 81 11.93 -4.91 -6.00
C ALA A 81 10.57 -4.50 -6.59
N LEU A 82 9.65 -5.45 -6.79
CA LEU A 82 8.29 -5.18 -7.27
C LEU A 82 7.48 -4.34 -6.26
N ALA A 83 7.56 -4.66 -4.97
CA ALA A 83 6.90 -3.89 -3.91
C ALA A 83 7.41 -2.44 -3.87
N ASN A 84 8.73 -2.25 -3.99
CA ASN A 84 9.36 -0.94 -4.09
C ASN A 84 8.90 -0.15 -5.32
N LEU A 85 8.85 -0.79 -6.49
CA LEU A 85 8.32 -0.16 -7.70
C LEU A 85 6.86 0.27 -7.51
N ASN A 86 6.03 -0.59 -6.94
CA ASN A 86 4.63 -0.30 -6.66
C ASN A 86 4.49 0.90 -5.72
N ALA A 87 5.24 0.98 -4.62
CA ALA A 87 5.17 2.10 -3.69
C ALA A 87 5.61 3.43 -4.34
N ARG A 88 6.66 3.42 -5.18
CA ARG A 88 7.07 4.61 -5.94
C ARG A 88 5.97 5.08 -6.90
N ARG A 89 5.31 4.15 -7.60
CA ARG A 89 4.17 4.48 -8.48
C ARG A 89 2.99 5.03 -7.69
N GLN A 90 2.68 4.48 -6.52
CA GLN A 90 1.64 4.99 -5.63
C GLN A 90 1.95 6.41 -5.14
N ASP A 91 3.22 6.72 -4.83
CA ASP A 91 3.65 8.07 -4.43
C ASP A 91 3.44 9.10 -5.54
N GLN A 92 3.82 8.75 -6.77
CA GLN A 92 3.63 9.60 -7.96
C GLN A 92 2.14 9.86 -8.22
N ILE A 93 1.32 8.80 -8.19
CA ILE A 93 -0.12 8.90 -8.43
C ILE A 93 -0.80 9.72 -7.33
N LEU A 94 -0.45 9.51 -6.06
CA LEU A 94 -1.05 10.29 -4.97
C LEU A 94 -0.78 11.78 -5.13
N ARG A 95 0.45 12.18 -5.45
CA ARG A 95 0.78 13.60 -5.67
C ARG A 95 -0.06 14.19 -6.79
N PHE A 96 -0.18 13.47 -7.90
CA PHE A 96 -1.03 13.89 -9.03
C PHE A 96 -2.50 14.02 -8.61
N VAL A 97 -3.04 13.03 -7.90
CA VAL A 97 -4.42 13.04 -7.39
C VAL A 97 -4.64 14.22 -6.46
N ILE A 98 -3.77 14.46 -5.49
CA ILE A 98 -3.88 15.60 -4.57
C ILE A 98 -3.89 16.92 -5.34
N ILE A 99 -2.98 17.10 -6.30
CA ILE A 99 -2.94 18.31 -7.12
C ILE A 99 -4.26 18.47 -7.86
N CYS A 100 -4.72 17.46 -8.60
CA CYS A 100 -5.95 17.55 -9.38
C CYS A 100 -7.19 17.82 -8.51
N TYR A 101 -7.30 17.16 -7.35
CA TYR A 101 -8.44 17.33 -6.44
C TYR A 101 -8.42 18.64 -5.67
N LEU A 102 -7.27 19.30 -5.54
CA LEU A 102 -7.20 20.65 -4.97
C LEU A 102 -7.40 21.70 -6.05
N THR A 103 -6.68 21.61 -7.17
CA THR A 103 -6.67 22.68 -8.17
C THR A 103 -7.96 22.73 -8.98
N ALA A 104 -8.44 21.60 -9.51
CA ALA A 104 -9.58 21.64 -10.43
C ALA A 104 -10.87 22.12 -9.73
N PRO A 105 -11.26 21.63 -8.54
CA PRO A 105 -12.46 22.13 -7.86
C PRO A 105 -12.33 23.61 -7.47
N LEU A 106 -11.16 24.05 -6.98
CA LEU A 106 -10.94 25.45 -6.63
C LEU A 106 -11.00 26.37 -7.86
N SER A 107 -10.41 25.97 -8.98
CA SER A 107 -10.49 26.74 -10.23
C SER A 107 -11.92 26.84 -10.77
N ILE A 108 -12.70 25.75 -10.72
CA ILE A 108 -14.11 25.77 -11.10
C ILE A 108 -14.90 26.71 -10.19
N LEU A 109 -14.70 26.64 -8.88
CA LEU A 109 -15.37 27.52 -7.93
C LEU A 109 -15.00 28.99 -8.14
N ALA A 110 -13.72 29.29 -8.41
CA ALA A 110 -13.27 30.65 -8.70
C ALA A 110 -13.97 31.20 -9.96
N LEU A 111 -14.01 30.44 -11.05
CA LEU A 111 -14.70 30.84 -12.29
C LEU A 111 -16.20 31.03 -12.06
N MET A 112 -16.85 30.15 -11.30
CA MET A 112 -18.28 30.30 -10.99
C MET A 112 -18.55 31.53 -10.11
N ALA A 113 -17.66 31.84 -9.17
CA ALA A 113 -17.77 33.02 -8.32
C ALA A 113 -17.62 34.32 -9.14
N GLU A 114 -16.71 34.35 -10.12
CA GLU A 114 -16.54 35.50 -11.02
C GLU A 114 -17.75 35.70 -11.93
N LEU A 115 -18.32 34.62 -12.47
CA LEU A 115 -19.42 34.70 -13.44
C LEU A 115 -20.80 34.90 -12.79
N ALA A 116 -21.00 34.40 -11.57
CA ALA A 116 -22.33 34.31 -10.95
C ALA A 116 -22.30 34.30 -9.40
N GLY A 117 -21.46 35.13 -8.78
CA GLY A 117 -21.23 35.12 -7.32
C GLY A 117 -22.49 35.15 -6.44
N ASP A 118 -23.43 36.07 -6.72
CA ASP A 118 -24.68 36.18 -5.93
C ASP A 118 -25.58 34.94 -6.07
N SER A 119 -25.63 34.39 -7.29
CA SER A 119 -26.38 33.15 -7.56
C SER A 119 -25.72 31.94 -6.91
N LEU A 120 -24.39 31.88 -6.89
CA LEU A 120 -23.62 30.81 -6.23
C LEU A 120 -23.82 30.81 -4.72
N LEU A 121 -23.83 31.99 -4.08
CA LEU A 121 -24.10 32.15 -2.64
C LEU A 121 -25.53 31.74 -2.29
N SER A 122 -26.51 32.18 -3.07
CA SER A 122 -27.92 31.81 -2.89
C SER A 122 -28.13 30.29 -3.05
N PHE A 123 -27.54 29.71 -4.09
CA PHE A 123 -27.58 28.26 -4.34
C PHE A 123 -26.97 27.48 -3.18
N THR A 124 -25.77 27.88 -2.72
CA THR A 124 -25.07 27.19 -1.64
C THR A 124 -25.86 27.21 -0.33
N ARG A 125 -26.51 28.34 0.00
CA ARG A 125 -27.38 28.44 1.19
C ARG A 125 -28.62 27.56 1.07
N THR A 126 -29.23 27.52 -0.12
CA THR A 126 -30.44 26.76 -0.38
C THR A 126 -30.18 25.25 -0.39
N HIS A 127 -29.04 24.83 -0.94
CA HIS A 127 -28.66 23.42 -1.15
C HIS A 127 -27.49 22.98 -0.27
N MET A 128 -27.36 23.55 0.93
CA MET A 128 -26.18 23.35 1.80
C MET A 128 -25.84 21.87 2.03
N TRP A 129 -26.85 21.01 2.22
CA TRP A 129 -26.63 19.58 2.42
C TRP A 129 -26.07 18.87 1.17
N GLU A 130 -26.54 19.23 -0.01
CA GLU A 130 -26.06 18.69 -1.28
C GLU A 130 -24.61 19.12 -1.52
N VAL A 131 -24.29 20.39 -1.24
CA VAL A 131 -22.92 20.92 -1.32
C VAL A 131 -21.99 20.20 -0.35
N ILE A 132 -22.39 20.00 0.91
CA ILE A 132 -21.61 19.23 1.88
C ILE A 132 -21.41 17.79 1.39
N SER A 133 -22.46 17.15 0.89
CA SER A 133 -22.40 15.77 0.38
C SER A 133 -21.43 15.65 -0.80
N LEU A 134 -21.45 16.63 -1.71
CA LEU A 134 -20.51 16.71 -2.83
C LEU A 134 -19.07 16.89 -2.33
N LEU A 135 -18.83 17.80 -1.38
CA LEU A 135 -17.51 18.02 -0.79
C LEU A 135 -16.98 16.75 -0.11
N VAL A 136 -17.82 16.04 0.62
CA VAL A 136 -17.46 14.74 1.23
C VAL A 136 -17.12 13.72 0.15
N ALA A 137 -17.96 13.56 -0.87
CA ALA A 137 -17.74 12.61 -1.96
C ALA A 137 -16.43 12.88 -2.71
N VAL A 138 -16.15 14.16 -3.01
CA VAL A 138 -14.89 14.59 -3.64
C VAL A 138 -13.71 14.36 -2.69
N GLY A 139 -13.86 14.65 -1.39
CA GLY A 139 -12.83 14.45 -0.38
C GLY A 139 -12.47 12.97 -0.13
N LEU A 140 -13.43 12.05 -0.31
CA LEU A 140 -13.16 10.61 -0.17
C LEU A 140 -12.16 10.09 -1.20
N GLY A 141 -12.12 10.67 -2.40
CA GLY A 141 -11.18 10.29 -3.46
C GLY A 141 -9.72 10.32 -2.97
N PRO A 142 -9.15 11.49 -2.61
CA PRO A 142 -7.79 11.61 -2.10
C PRO A 142 -7.52 10.72 -0.87
N ILE A 143 -8.50 10.59 0.04
CA ILE A 143 -8.37 9.73 1.22
C ILE A 143 -8.14 8.27 0.80
N THR A 144 -8.91 7.75 -0.17
CA THR A 144 -8.71 6.37 -0.66
C THR A 144 -7.32 6.15 -1.27
N TYR A 145 -6.80 7.14 -2.01
CA TYR A 145 -5.43 7.08 -2.56
C TYR A 145 -4.36 7.16 -1.46
N MET A 146 -4.57 7.98 -0.44
CA MET A 146 -3.67 8.06 0.72
C MET A 146 -3.62 6.73 1.47
N MET A 147 -4.77 6.09 1.67
CA MET A 147 -4.87 4.76 2.28
C MET A 147 -4.17 3.68 1.44
N SER A 148 -4.32 3.72 0.11
CA SER A 148 -3.60 2.83 -0.82
C SER A 148 -2.08 3.02 -0.74
N GLN A 149 -1.62 4.28 -0.73
CA GLN A 149 -0.21 4.61 -0.59
C GLN A 149 0.34 4.11 0.76
N TRP A 150 -0.40 4.29 1.86
CA TRP A 150 -0.01 3.75 3.16
C TRP A 150 0.14 2.23 3.11
N ARG A 151 -0.87 1.49 2.61
CA ARG A 151 -0.75 0.02 2.47
C ARG A 151 0.45 -0.41 1.64
N SER A 152 0.77 0.32 0.56
CA SER A 152 1.94 0.01 -0.25
C SER A 152 3.26 0.09 0.54
N ARG A 153 3.38 1.06 1.46
CA ARG A 153 4.55 1.20 2.35
C ARG A 153 4.56 0.16 3.46
N GLN A 154 3.40 -0.25 3.97
CA GLN A 154 3.31 -1.34 4.94
C GLN A 154 3.80 -2.66 4.36
N ILE A 155 3.48 -2.97 3.09
CA ILE A 155 3.99 -4.17 2.42
C ILE A 155 5.53 -4.17 2.43
N ILE A 156 6.17 -3.04 2.08
CA ILE A 156 7.63 -2.90 2.13
C ILE A 156 8.16 -3.15 3.55
N GLY A 157 7.55 -2.51 4.56
CA GLY A 157 7.97 -2.70 5.94
C GLY A 157 7.90 -4.15 6.41
N VAL A 158 6.88 -4.91 5.98
CA VAL A 158 6.79 -6.35 6.30
C VAL A 158 7.90 -7.13 5.61
N LEU A 159 8.21 -6.82 4.35
CA LEU A 159 9.30 -7.49 3.64
C LEU A 159 10.66 -7.16 4.30
N ASP A 160 10.88 -5.93 4.76
CA ASP A 160 12.08 -5.57 5.52
C ASP A 160 12.20 -6.38 6.81
N LEU A 161 11.09 -6.58 7.54
CA LEU A 161 11.07 -7.45 8.72
C LEU A 161 11.44 -8.89 8.37
N VAL A 162 10.87 -9.44 7.30
CA VAL A 162 11.18 -10.81 6.85
C VAL A 162 12.66 -10.94 6.52
N ARG A 163 13.24 -9.96 5.81
CA ARG A 163 14.68 -9.94 5.51
C ARG A 163 15.52 -9.92 6.79
N ILE A 164 15.17 -9.09 7.77
CA ILE A 164 15.88 -9.01 9.05
C ILE A 164 15.83 -10.35 9.80
N GLU A 165 14.68 -11.01 9.86
CA GLU A 165 14.55 -12.30 10.55
C GLU A 165 15.29 -13.44 9.83
N ARG A 166 15.30 -13.45 8.49
CA ARG A 166 16.09 -14.40 7.70
C ARG A 166 17.59 -14.27 8.00
N VAL A 167 18.11 -13.04 8.03
CA VAL A 167 19.52 -12.78 8.36
C VAL A 167 19.85 -13.23 9.79
N GLN A 168 18.96 -12.96 10.75
CA GLN A 168 19.15 -13.41 12.14
C GLN A 168 19.09 -14.93 12.30
N ALA A 169 18.24 -15.62 11.54
CA ALA A 169 18.15 -17.07 11.56
C ALA A 169 19.43 -17.71 11.01
N SER A 170 19.95 -17.19 9.89
CA SER A 170 21.23 -17.61 9.31
C SER A 170 22.42 -17.33 10.23
N ALA A 171 22.43 -16.21 10.96
CA ALA A 171 23.49 -15.92 11.93
C ALA A 171 23.48 -16.89 13.12
N ARG A 172 22.29 -17.35 13.54
CA ARG A 172 22.14 -18.32 14.64
C ARG A 172 22.49 -19.75 14.26
N SER A 173 22.42 -20.14 12.98
CA SER A 173 22.80 -21.50 12.56
C SER A 173 24.32 -21.69 12.43
N ILE A 174 25.09 -20.60 12.43
CA ILE A 174 26.56 -20.60 12.32
C ILE A 174 27.24 -20.56 13.70
N ALA A 175 26.51 -20.16 14.75
CA ALA A 175 27.00 -20.08 16.13
C ALA A 175 26.75 -21.39 16.90
#